data_AF-A0A6F8UWG3-F1
#
_entry.id   AF-A0A6F8UWG3-F1
#
_cell.length_a   1.000
_cell.length_b   1.000
_cell.length_c   1.000
_cell.angle_alpha   90.00
_cell.angle_beta   90.00
_cell.angle_gamma   90.00
#
_symmetry.space_group_name_H-M   'P 1'
#
loop_
_entity.id
_entity.type
_entity.pdbx_description
1 polymer ?
#
loop_
_entity_poly.entity_id
_entity_poly.type
_entity_poly.pdbx_seq_one_letter_code
_entity_poly.pdbx_strand_id
1 'polypeptide(L)'
;MERPDRPVATQTEEGWSSSAVELQRQQRRAKRIVERIALAVIAGPVCLALLALLIFQFGAGSGWSFLVGLPLFAVAALTSLALPLLVPALFVLGAWALFRNYYRKPPARAAAAQASSEAASPLASEVALLEALRGKLAAEARRRTILFVPLGLAAALLLYRLMIGSGGSSKGSPFVALVIFLVIGGGGAWIWAVGGPGSRYRKAFKDSLIPRLLAAHGELTHSIGTKPDLGRAVALGLLPAYDKLAADDGFAGRYRGRAITISEITVSRKAGKSTETLFQGLYVEIGVSTPFRGTTILRDREGRQPGNGLQRLRLEDPVFEEIYATWSSDQVEGRAVLTPAVMERLLVMADGQSFLPPLFLIGGDRMVFALPAIVPGALFEPPGLETHVAAQQLASLEADFARVFALADAMIDMHVAVRAPHEALPPPPPHPARSPLP
;
A
#
# COMPACT_ATOMS: atom_id res chain seq x y z
N MET A 1 -25.27 61.14 -5.50
CA MET A 1 -25.49 59.77 -6.00
C MET A 1 -24.13 59.10 -6.02
N GLU A 2 -23.77 58.43 -4.93
CA GLU A 2 -22.48 57.77 -4.78
C GLU A 2 -22.79 56.47 -4.02
N ARG A 3 -22.57 55.34 -4.68
CA ARG A 3 -22.83 54.01 -4.11
C ARG A 3 -21.73 53.70 -3.10
N PRO A 4 -22.03 53.21 -1.89
CA PRO A 4 -21.00 52.72 -0.99
C PRO A 4 -20.44 51.40 -1.52
N ASP A 5 -19.11 51.30 -1.50
CA ASP A 5 -18.33 50.15 -1.91
C ASP A 5 -18.73 48.89 -1.13
N ARG A 6 -18.91 47.79 -1.88
CA ARG A 6 -19.09 46.45 -1.32
C ARG A 6 -17.77 46.00 -0.68
N PRO A 7 -17.78 45.43 0.53
CA PRO A 7 -16.59 44.80 1.07
C PRO A 7 -16.20 43.60 0.18
N VAL A 8 -14.94 43.62 -0.25
CA VAL A 8 -14.29 42.49 -0.91
C VAL A 8 -14.38 41.28 0.02
N ALA A 9 -15.02 40.22 -0.44
CA ALA A 9 -15.10 38.96 0.26
C ALA A 9 -13.66 38.48 0.55
N THR A 10 -13.28 38.50 1.83
CA THR A 10 -12.19 37.69 2.35
C THR A 10 -12.50 36.26 1.96
N GLN A 11 -11.67 35.68 1.09
CA GLN A 11 -11.65 34.26 0.85
C GLN A 11 -11.33 33.61 2.20
N THR A 12 -12.37 33.15 2.88
CA THR A 12 -12.27 32.13 3.90
C THR A 12 -11.54 30.95 3.26
N GLU A 13 -10.45 30.51 3.87
CA GLU A 13 -9.75 29.26 3.55
C GLU A 13 -10.68 28.07 3.87
N GLU A 14 -11.78 27.94 3.15
CA GLU A 14 -12.53 26.70 2.99
C GLU A 14 -11.84 25.89 1.91
N GLY A 15 -10.86 25.11 2.35
CA GLY A 15 -10.13 24.16 1.52
C GLY A 15 -10.02 22.82 2.20
N TRP A 16 -11.13 22.29 2.73
CA TRP A 16 -11.18 20.89 3.11
C TRP A 16 -10.85 20.07 1.87
N SER A 17 -9.77 19.29 1.93
CA SER A 17 -9.27 18.50 0.82
C SER A 17 -10.25 17.38 0.48
N SER A 18 -11.25 17.69 -0.34
CA SER A 18 -12.10 16.74 -1.08
C SER A 18 -11.32 15.92 -2.12
N SER A 19 -10.01 15.73 -1.94
CA SER A 19 -9.13 15.14 -2.96
C SER A 19 -8.95 13.63 -2.83
N ALA A 20 -9.11 13.03 -1.65
CA ALA A 20 -8.82 11.62 -1.42
C ALA A 20 -9.94 10.68 -1.94
N VAL A 21 -11.20 11.03 -1.67
CA VAL A 21 -12.38 10.30 -2.17
C VAL A 21 -12.47 10.37 -3.70
N GLU A 22 -12.12 11.53 -4.28
CA GLU A 22 -12.05 11.74 -5.72
C GLU A 22 -10.91 10.92 -6.36
N LEU A 23 -9.72 10.87 -5.74
CA LEU A 23 -8.56 10.09 -6.21
C LEU A 23 -8.83 8.58 -6.21
N GLN A 24 -9.44 8.05 -5.15
CA GLN A 24 -9.79 6.63 -5.08
C GLN A 24 -10.90 6.26 -6.09
N ARG A 25 -11.83 7.18 -6.35
CA ARG A 25 -12.85 7.06 -7.41
C ARG A 25 -12.24 7.13 -8.81
N GLN A 26 -11.24 7.98 -9.03
CA GLN A 26 -10.53 8.11 -10.31
C GLN A 26 -9.63 6.91 -10.60
N GLN A 27 -8.92 6.36 -9.61
CA GLN A 27 -8.11 5.15 -9.79
C GLN A 27 -8.97 3.93 -10.15
N ARG A 28 -10.15 3.77 -9.53
CA ARG A 28 -11.11 2.69 -9.89
C ARG A 28 -11.75 2.88 -11.27
N ARG A 29 -11.84 4.11 -11.77
CA ARG A 29 -12.26 4.42 -13.15
C ARG A 29 -11.10 4.15 -14.13
N ALA A 30 -9.88 4.57 -13.81
CA ALA A 30 -8.69 4.36 -14.60
C ALA A 30 -8.35 2.87 -14.78
N LYS A 31 -8.44 2.05 -13.73
CA LYS A 31 -8.22 0.59 -13.83
C LYS A 31 -9.20 -0.07 -14.81
N ARG A 32 -10.47 0.31 -14.77
CA ARG A 32 -11.49 -0.18 -15.72
C ARG A 32 -11.25 0.31 -17.15
N ILE A 33 -10.73 1.52 -17.33
CA ILE A 33 -10.35 2.04 -18.65
C ILE A 33 -9.13 1.30 -19.18
N VAL A 34 -8.10 1.07 -18.36
CA VAL A 34 -6.90 0.32 -18.73
C VAL A 34 -7.23 -1.14 -19.08
N GLU A 35 -8.08 -1.82 -18.30
CA GLU A 35 -8.54 -3.17 -18.61
C GLU A 35 -9.34 -3.23 -19.93
N ARG A 36 -10.19 -2.22 -20.21
CA ARG A 36 -10.92 -2.12 -21.48
C ARG A 36 -10.00 -1.83 -22.67
N ILE A 37 -8.99 -0.98 -22.50
CA ILE A 37 -7.98 -0.71 -23.52
C ILE A 37 -7.15 -1.98 -23.78
N ALA A 38 -6.72 -2.69 -22.74
CA ALA A 38 -5.99 -3.95 -22.87
C ALA A 38 -6.83 -5.02 -23.59
N LEU A 39 -8.11 -5.15 -23.24
CA LEU A 39 -9.04 -6.07 -23.90
C LEU A 39 -9.24 -5.68 -25.38
N ALA A 40 -9.37 -4.38 -25.69
CA ALA A 40 -9.53 -3.89 -27.06
C ALA A 40 -8.26 -4.12 -27.92
N VAL A 41 -7.06 -3.99 -27.34
CA VAL A 41 -5.80 -4.25 -28.03
C VAL A 41 -5.60 -5.74 -28.33
N ILE A 42 -6.08 -6.63 -27.45
CA ILE A 42 -5.95 -8.09 -27.62
C ILE A 42 -7.06 -8.64 -28.53
N ALA A 43 -8.32 -8.25 -28.31
CA ALA A 43 -9.48 -8.79 -29.03
C ALA A 43 -9.80 -8.05 -30.34
N GLY A 44 -9.38 -6.79 -30.48
CA GLY A 44 -9.64 -5.94 -31.65
C GLY A 44 -9.13 -6.53 -32.97
N PRO A 45 -7.88 -7.00 -33.07
CA PRO A 45 -7.34 -7.62 -34.29
C PRO A 45 -8.10 -8.89 -34.69
N VAL A 46 -8.54 -9.69 -33.71
CA VAL A 46 -9.30 -10.92 -33.93
C VAL A 46 -10.71 -10.59 -34.45
N CYS A 47 -11.38 -9.61 -33.85
CA CYS A 47 -12.68 -9.15 -34.34
C CYS A 47 -12.60 -8.57 -35.76
N LEU A 48 -11.57 -7.79 -36.08
CA LEU A 48 -11.36 -7.25 -37.42
C LEU A 48 -11.08 -8.35 -38.45
N ALA A 49 -10.29 -9.37 -38.09
CA ALA A 49 -10.04 -10.52 -38.94
C ALA A 49 -11.31 -11.36 -39.20
N LEU A 50 -12.12 -11.59 -38.16
CA LEU A 50 -13.41 -12.28 -38.27
C LEU A 50 -14.42 -11.48 -39.10
N LEU A 51 -14.46 -10.14 -38.92
CA LEU A 51 -15.28 -9.24 -39.72
C LEU A 51 -14.88 -9.27 -41.20
N ALA A 52 -13.57 -9.25 -41.50
CA ALA A 52 -13.08 -9.38 -42.86
C ALA A 52 -13.48 -10.73 -43.48
N LEU A 53 -13.36 -11.83 -42.73
CA LEU A 53 -13.82 -13.16 -43.15
C LEU A 53 -15.32 -13.21 -43.46
N LEU A 54 -16.14 -12.59 -42.61
CA LEU A 54 -17.58 -12.44 -42.81
C LEU A 54 -17.92 -11.65 -44.08
N ILE A 55 -17.22 -10.54 -44.33
CA ILE A 55 -17.40 -9.72 -45.53
C ILE A 55 -17.04 -10.50 -46.79
N PHE A 56 -15.99 -11.32 -46.76
CA PHE A 56 -15.64 -12.19 -47.88
C PHE A 56 -16.66 -13.32 -48.10
N GLN A 57 -17.23 -13.87 -47.02
CA GLN A 57 -18.17 -14.98 -47.09
C GLN A 57 -19.55 -14.56 -47.62
N PHE A 58 -20.06 -13.39 -47.23
CA PHE A 58 -21.37 -12.88 -47.67
C PHE A 58 -21.30 -11.97 -48.91
N GLY A 59 -20.12 -11.43 -49.24
CA GLY A 59 -19.89 -10.60 -50.42
C GLY A 59 -19.42 -11.36 -51.66
N ALA A 60 -19.38 -12.70 -51.61
CA ALA A 60 -18.91 -13.56 -52.67
C ALA A 60 -19.68 -13.33 -53.99
N GLY A 61 -19.02 -12.68 -54.94
CA GLY A 61 -19.58 -12.29 -56.25
C GLY A 61 -19.68 -10.79 -56.50
N SER A 62 -19.40 -9.94 -55.50
CA SER A 62 -19.36 -8.48 -55.64
C SER A 62 -17.94 -7.93 -55.44
N GLY A 63 -17.44 -7.10 -56.37
CA GLY A 63 -16.07 -6.54 -56.30
C GLY A 63 -15.79 -5.67 -55.08
N TRP A 64 -16.83 -5.16 -54.42
CA TRP A 64 -16.73 -4.35 -53.21
C TRP A 64 -16.22 -5.11 -51.99
N SER A 65 -16.42 -6.44 -51.94
CA SER A 65 -15.92 -7.30 -50.87
C SER A 65 -14.38 -7.31 -50.80
N PHE A 66 -13.71 -7.26 -51.96
CA PHE A 66 -12.25 -7.14 -52.04
C PHE A 66 -11.75 -5.73 -51.70
N LEU A 67 -12.49 -4.67 -52.09
CA LEU A 67 -12.13 -3.29 -51.77
C LEU A 67 -12.14 -3.00 -50.26
N VAL A 68 -13.02 -3.64 -49.50
CA VAL A 68 -13.16 -3.40 -48.05
C VAL A 68 -12.51 -4.51 -47.21
N GLY A 69 -12.63 -5.77 -47.62
CA GLY A 69 -12.10 -6.91 -46.87
C GLY A 69 -10.57 -7.00 -46.88
N LEU A 70 -9.93 -6.67 -48.00
CA LEU A 70 -8.47 -6.76 -48.15
C LEU A 70 -7.69 -5.74 -47.29
N PRO A 71 -8.08 -4.45 -47.21
CA PRO A 71 -7.45 -3.52 -46.27
C PRO A 71 -7.70 -3.88 -44.80
N LEU A 72 -8.89 -4.38 -44.44
CA LEU A 72 -9.17 -4.86 -43.07
C LEU A 72 -8.30 -6.06 -42.70
N PHE A 73 -8.14 -7.01 -43.62
CA PHE A 73 -7.26 -8.16 -43.42
C PHE A 73 -5.78 -7.74 -43.35
N ALA A 74 -5.35 -6.80 -44.19
CA ALA A 74 -3.99 -6.26 -44.14
C ALA A 74 -3.69 -5.55 -42.81
N VAL A 75 -4.63 -4.76 -42.29
CA VAL A 75 -4.52 -4.13 -40.97
C VAL A 75 -4.52 -5.17 -39.85
N ALA A 76 -5.35 -6.21 -39.93
CA ALA A 76 -5.35 -7.31 -38.97
C ALA A 76 -4.03 -8.12 -38.99
N ALA A 77 -3.47 -8.36 -40.17
CA ALA A 77 -2.20 -9.06 -40.35
C ALA A 77 -1.01 -8.21 -39.84
N LEU A 78 -0.98 -6.91 -40.17
CA LEU A 78 0.03 -5.97 -39.67
C LEU A 78 -0.01 -5.84 -38.15
N THR A 79 -1.20 -5.71 -37.56
CA THR A 79 -1.36 -5.62 -36.11
C THR A 79 -1.01 -6.93 -35.40
N SER A 80 -1.36 -8.09 -35.97
CA SER A 80 -1.00 -9.41 -35.45
C SER A 80 0.52 -9.69 -35.52
N LEU A 81 1.21 -9.19 -36.55
CA LEU A 81 2.67 -9.28 -36.66
C LEU A 81 3.40 -8.29 -35.74
N ALA A 82 2.83 -7.09 -35.54
CA ALA A 82 3.40 -6.04 -34.71
C ALA A 82 3.22 -6.29 -33.20
N LEU A 83 2.08 -6.84 -32.76
CA LEU A 83 1.79 -7.12 -31.35
C LEU A 83 2.87 -7.95 -30.62
N PRO A 84 3.34 -9.09 -31.15
CA PRO A 84 4.34 -9.92 -30.48
C PRO A 84 5.73 -9.28 -30.42
N LEU A 85 5.99 -8.22 -31.19
CA LEU A 85 7.21 -7.40 -31.11
C LEU A 85 7.01 -6.19 -30.19
N LEU A 86 5.82 -5.60 -30.21
CA LEU A 86 5.47 -4.41 -29.45
C LEU A 86 5.35 -4.70 -27.95
N VAL A 87 4.83 -5.87 -27.54
CA VAL A 87 4.74 -6.25 -26.13
C VAL A 87 6.13 -6.37 -25.47
N PRO A 88 7.10 -7.13 -26.01
CA PRO A 88 8.44 -7.16 -25.46
C PRO A 88 9.15 -5.81 -25.61
N ALA A 89 8.93 -5.05 -26.69
CA ALA A 89 9.52 -3.72 -26.85
C ALA A 89 8.99 -2.72 -25.79
N LEU A 90 7.69 -2.72 -25.51
CA LEU A 90 7.09 -1.92 -24.43
C LEU A 90 7.54 -2.39 -23.05
N PHE A 91 7.73 -3.69 -22.87
CA PHE A 91 8.27 -4.23 -21.63
C PHE A 91 9.73 -3.79 -21.42
N VAL A 92 10.55 -3.81 -22.48
CA VAL A 92 11.95 -3.34 -22.47
C VAL A 92 12.02 -1.82 -22.29
N LEU A 93 11.18 -1.05 -22.99
CA LEU A 93 11.11 0.41 -22.84
C LEU A 93 10.56 0.82 -21.47
N GLY A 94 9.56 0.12 -20.95
CA GLY A 94 9.01 0.31 -19.62
C GLY A 94 10.04 -0.03 -18.55
N ALA A 95 10.73 -1.16 -18.69
CA ALA A 95 11.85 -1.55 -17.84
C ALA A 95 13.00 -0.54 -17.93
N TRP A 96 13.35 -0.04 -19.12
CA TRP A 96 14.38 0.98 -19.30
C TRP A 96 13.99 2.35 -18.74
N ALA A 97 12.73 2.77 -18.88
CA ALA A 97 12.21 4.01 -18.31
C ALA A 97 12.15 3.93 -16.77
N LEU A 98 11.69 2.80 -16.23
CA LEU A 98 11.78 2.50 -14.80
C LEU A 98 13.22 2.50 -14.32
N PHE A 99 14.13 1.80 -15.01
CA PHE A 99 15.55 1.75 -14.70
C PHE A 99 16.16 3.16 -14.71
N ARG A 100 16.00 3.91 -15.82
CA ARG A 100 16.52 5.28 -15.96
C ARG A 100 16.01 6.22 -14.86
N ASN A 101 14.73 6.13 -14.50
CA ASN A 101 14.16 6.96 -13.45
C ASN A 101 14.57 6.48 -12.05
N TYR A 102 14.74 5.17 -11.85
CA TYR A 102 15.21 4.57 -10.59
C TYR A 102 16.67 4.92 -10.28
N TYR A 103 17.54 5.04 -11.30
CA TYR A 103 18.95 5.44 -11.14
C TYR A 103 19.22 6.94 -11.30
N ARG A 104 18.20 7.77 -11.48
CA ARG A 104 18.39 9.21 -11.60
C ARG A 104 18.74 9.79 -10.23
N LYS A 105 20.01 10.10 -10.00
CA LYS A 105 20.45 10.83 -8.82
C LYS A 105 19.63 12.12 -8.67
N PRO A 106 19.19 12.49 -7.46
CA PRO A 106 18.57 13.78 -7.23
C PRO A 106 19.54 14.90 -7.67
N PRO A 107 19.03 16.03 -8.19
CA PRO A 107 19.87 17.16 -8.55
C PRO A 107 20.68 17.62 -7.33
N ALA A 108 21.94 17.99 -7.53
CA ALA A 108 22.89 18.29 -6.45
C ALA A 108 22.37 19.28 -5.38
N ARG A 109 21.52 20.23 -5.79
CA ARG A 109 20.85 21.19 -4.90
C ARG A 109 19.81 20.55 -3.97
N ALA A 110 19.08 19.55 -4.44
CA ALA A 110 18.10 18.81 -3.63
C ALA A 110 18.81 17.87 -2.64
N ALA A 111 19.92 17.24 -3.06
CA ALA A 111 20.75 16.44 -2.17
C ALA A 111 21.40 17.27 -1.06
N ALA A 112 21.88 18.49 -1.37
CA ALA A 112 22.42 19.41 -0.37
C ALA A 112 21.36 19.89 0.62
N ALA A 113 20.14 20.21 0.16
CA ALA A 113 19.04 20.61 1.03
C ALA A 113 18.54 19.46 1.92
N GLN A 114 18.53 18.23 1.42
CA GLN A 114 18.21 17.02 2.20
C GLN A 114 19.27 16.77 3.27
N ALA A 115 20.56 16.81 2.94
CA ALA A 115 21.64 16.62 3.90
C ALA A 115 21.63 17.64 5.04
N SER A 116 21.28 18.91 4.77
CA SER A 116 21.12 19.94 5.81
C SER A 116 19.89 19.72 6.70
N SER A 117 18.80 19.17 6.15
CA SER A 117 17.58 18.84 6.91
C SER A 117 17.79 17.59 7.80
N GLU A 118 18.52 16.60 7.28
CA GLU A 118 18.85 15.36 7.96
C GLU A 118 19.77 15.57 9.17
N ALA A 119 20.76 16.46 9.05
CA ALA A 119 21.64 16.82 10.15
C ALA A 119 20.94 17.58 11.29
N ALA A 120 19.78 18.19 11.03
CA ALA A 120 19.00 18.94 12.01
C ALA A 120 17.92 18.10 12.71
N SER A 121 17.72 16.84 12.30
CA SER A 121 16.68 15.97 12.86
C SER A 121 17.15 15.31 14.17
N PRO A 122 16.28 15.14 15.18
CA PRO A 122 16.59 14.34 16.38
C PRO A 122 16.96 12.89 16.05
N LEU A 123 16.67 12.41 14.84
CA LEU A 123 16.98 11.07 14.33
C LEU A 123 18.27 11.02 13.48
N ALA A 124 19.13 12.04 13.54
CA ALA A 124 20.36 12.09 12.72
C ALA A 124 21.26 10.85 12.90
N SER A 125 21.27 10.25 14.10
CA SER A 125 22.07 9.05 14.39
C SER A 125 21.50 7.79 13.73
N GLU A 126 20.17 7.67 13.70
CA GLU A 126 19.40 6.60 13.07
C GLU A 126 19.49 6.69 11.54
N VAL A 127 19.39 7.90 10.99
CA VAL A 127 19.58 8.18 9.56
C VAL A 127 21.00 7.80 9.15
N ALA A 128 22.03 8.22 9.90
CA ALA A 128 23.42 7.89 9.60
C ALA A 128 23.70 6.38 9.63
N LEU A 129 23.10 5.66 10.60
CA LEU A 129 23.16 4.19 10.64
C LEU A 129 22.53 3.57 9.39
N LEU A 130 21.33 4.03 9.02
CA LEU A 130 20.60 3.53 7.85
C LEU A 130 21.39 3.77 6.56
N GLU A 131 21.96 4.96 6.39
CA GLU A 131 22.78 5.30 5.24
C GLU A 131 24.06 4.47 5.16
N ALA A 132 24.70 4.20 6.30
CA ALA A 132 25.89 3.35 6.36
C ALA A 132 25.57 1.89 5.98
N LEU A 133 24.47 1.33 6.49
CA LEU A 133 23.99 -0.01 6.12
C LEU A 133 23.62 -0.09 4.64
N ARG A 134 22.87 0.91 4.15
CA ARG A 134 22.48 1.04 2.74
C ARG A 134 23.70 1.12 1.84
N GLY A 135 24.66 1.99 2.15
CA GLY A 135 25.86 2.20 1.33
C GLY A 135 26.69 0.92 1.14
N LYS A 136 26.86 0.14 2.22
CA LYS A 136 27.57 -1.16 2.18
C LYS A 136 26.84 -2.17 1.32
N LEU A 137 25.52 -2.33 1.50
CA LEU A 137 24.73 -3.36 0.81
C LEU A 137 24.40 -2.98 -0.64
N ALA A 138 24.26 -1.69 -0.96
CA ALA A 138 24.14 -1.19 -2.32
C ALA A 138 25.43 -1.40 -3.12
N ALA A 139 26.60 -1.18 -2.49
CA ALA A 139 27.89 -1.51 -3.13
C ALA A 139 28.02 -3.02 -3.43
N GLU A 140 27.57 -3.88 -2.51
CA GLU A 140 27.52 -5.32 -2.71
C GLU A 140 26.56 -5.71 -3.85
N ALA A 141 25.34 -5.15 -3.86
CA ALA A 141 24.34 -5.39 -4.90
C ALA A 141 24.84 -4.95 -6.29
N ARG A 142 25.49 -3.79 -6.39
CA ARG A 142 26.09 -3.29 -7.64
C ARG A 142 27.21 -4.21 -8.13
N ARG A 143 28.11 -4.65 -7.25
CA ARG A 143 29.18 -5.61 -7.61
C ARG A 143 28.62 -6.93 -8.13
N ARG A 144 27.61 -7.48 -7.43
CA ARG A 144 26.91 -8.70 -7.86
C ARG A 144 26.20 -8.51 -9.19
N THR A 145 25.57 -7.36 -9.40
CA THR A 145 24.88 -7.04 -10.66
C THR A 145 25.86 -6.98 -11.84
N ILE A 146 27.00 -6.30 -11.66
CA ILE A 146 28.05 -6.21 -12.69
C ILE A 146 28.63 -7.58 -13.03
N LEU A 147 28.70 -8.51 -12.07
CA LEU A 147 29.23 -9.86 -12.29
C LEU A 147 28.18 -10.82 -12.88
N PHE A 148 26.99 -10.89 -12.29
CA PHE A 148 26.00 -11.92 -12.61
C PHE A 148 25.12 -11.60 -13.81
N VAL A 149 24.83 -10.32 -14.10
CA VAL A 149 24.03 -9.97 -15.29
C VAL A 149 24.72 -10.35 -16.60
N PRO A 150 26.00 -10.00 -16.86
CA PRO A 150 26.66 -10.44 -18.09
C PRO A 150 26.82 -11.96 -18.15
N LEU A 151 27.06 -12.61 -17.01
CA LEU A 151 27.14 -14.08 -16.92
C LEU A 151 25.79 -14.74 -17.24
N GLY A 152 24.69 -14.20 -16.72
CA GLY A 152 23.32 -14.68 -16.99
C GLY A 152 22.90 -14.47 -18.45
N LEU A 153 23.28 -13.34 -19.04
CA LEU A 153 23.09 -13.08 -20.47
C LEU A 153 23.92 -14.04 -21.34
N ALA A 154 25.18 -14.30 -20.97
CA ALA A 154 26.04 -15.25 -21.67
C ALA A 154 25.49 -16.69 -21.57
N ALA A 155 25.03 -17.10 -20.39
CA ALA A 155 24.39 -18.40 -20.18
C ALA A 155 23.08 -18.53 -20.98
N ALA A 156 22.26 -17.49 -21.03
CA ALA A 156 21.05 -17.45 -21.85
C ALA A 156 21.35 -17.56 -23.34
N LEU A 157 22.39 -16.88 -23.82
CA LEU A 157 22.83 -16.95 -25.22
C LEU A 157 23.35 -18.35 -25.58
N LEU A 158 24.08 -18.99 -24.65
CA LEU A 158 24.58 -20.36 -24.79
C LEU A 158 23.43 -21.37 -24.84
N LEU A 159 22.45 -21.26 -23.93
CA LEU A 159 21.25 -22.11 -23.91
C LEU A 159 20.43 -21.96 -25.19
N TYR A 160 20.24 -20.73 -25.67
CA TYR A 160 19.58 -20.45 -26.94
C TYR A 160 20.34 -21.09 -28.13
N ARG A 161 21.66 -20.96 -28.17
CA ARG A 161 22.52 -21.60 -29.20
C ARG A 161 22.39 -23.12 -29.19
N LEU A 162 22.38 -23.74 -28.00
CA LEU A 162 22.23 -25.19 -27.84
C LEU A 162 20.85 -25.67 -28.31
N MET A 163 19.80 -24.92 -28.00
CA MET A 163 18.42 -25.23 -28.39
C MET A 163 18.21 -25.19 -29.91
N ILE A 164 18.81 -24.23 -30.61
CA ILE A 164 18.73 -24.15 -32.07
C ILE A 164 19.63 -25.19 -32.74
N GLY A 165 20.81 -25.46 -32.17
CA GLY A 165 21.75 -26.44 -32.68
C GLY A 165 21.25 -27.88 -32.58
N SER A 166 20.32 -28.19 -31.67
CA SER A 166 19.82 -29.56 -31.45
C SER A 166 18.71 -30.00 -32.41
N GLY A 167 18.45 -29.25 -33.49
CA GLY A 167 17.50 -29.66 -34.54
C GLY A 167 16.02 -29.74 -34.10
N GLY A 168 15.68 -29.17 -32.94
CA GLY A 168 14.31 -29.20 -32.42
C GLY A 168 13.38 -28.33 -33.27
N SER A 169 12.40 -28.95 -33.93
CA SER A 169 11.34 -28.23 -34.67
C SER A 169 10.42 -27.48 -33.70
N SER A 170 10.85 -26.34 -33.18
CA SER A 170 9.98 -25.46 -32.41
C SER A 170 9.03 -24.72 -33.36
N LYS A 171 7.72 -24.85 -33.16
CA LYS A 171 6.67 -24.14 -33.93
C LYS A 171 6.66 -22.61 -33.71
N GLY A 172 7.62 -22.07 -32.94
CA GLY A 172 7.71 -20.66 -32.57
C GLY A 172 8.81 -19.91 -33.32
N SER A 173 8.72 -18.57 -33.33
CA SER A 173 9.75 -17.72 -33.92
C SER A 173 11.07 -17.81 -33.13
N PRO A 174 12.21 -18.11 -33.77
CA PRO A 174 13.53 -18.13 -33.13
C PRO A 174 13.88 -16.80 -32.45
N PHE A 175 13.44 -15.69 -33.05
CA PHE A 175 13.64 -14.35 -32.50
C PHE A 175 12.92 -14.16 -31.15
N VAL A 176 11.68 -14.64 -31.04
CA VAL A 176 10.91 -14.52 -29.79
C VAL A 176 11.56 -15.36 -28.68
N ALA A 177 12.05 -16.56 -29.02
CA ALA A 177 12.78 -17.39 -28.07
C ALA A 177 14.05 -16.70 -27.56
N LEU A 178 14.84 -16.07 -28.44
CA LEU A 178 16.03 -15.30 -28.05
C LEU A 178 15.68 -14.22 -27.03
N VAL A 179 14.63 -13.42 -27.29
CA VAL A 179 14.20 -12.34 -26.39
C VAL A 179 13.79 -12.90 -25.03
N ILE A 180 13.04 -13.99 -24.99
CA ILE A 180 12.64 -14.65 -23.73
C ILE A 180 13.87 -15.12 -22.95
N PHE A 181 14.83 -15.78 -23.60
CA PHE A 181 16.07 -16.22 -22.96
C PHE A 181 16.87 -15.04 -22.40
N LEU A 182 17.02 -13.95 -23.14
CA LEU A 182 17.73 -12.76 -22.67
C LEU A 182 17.02 -12.07 -21.51
N VAL A 183 15.68 -11.98 -21.54
CA VAL A 183 14.88 -11.40 -20.46
C VAL A 183 14.96 -12.27 -19.20
N ILE A 184 14.83 -13.59 -19.33
CA ILE A 184 14.93 -14.52 -18.18
C ILE A 184 16.36 -14.57 -17.65
N GLY A 185 17.37 -14.64 -18.51
CA GLY A 185 18.78 -14.71 -18.13
C GLY A 185 19.28 -13.42 -17.48
N GLY A 186 19.03 -12.28 -18.12
CA GLY A 186 19.41 -10.97 -17.59
C GLY A 186 18.57 -10.56 -16.38
N GLY A 187 17.24 -10.69 -16.49
CA GLY A 187 16.31 -10.34 -15.42
C GLY A 187 16.42 -11.26 -14.21
N GLY A 188 16.52 -12.57 -14.42
CA GLY A 188 16.70 -13.54 -13.34
C GLY A 188 18.03 -13.35 -12.61
N ALA A 189 19.13 -13.12 -13.34
CA ALA A 189 20.43 -12.83 -12.72
C ALA A 189 20.42 -11.51 -11.94
N TRP A 190 19.71 -10.48 -12.42
CA TRP A 190 19.54 -9.23 -11.70
C TRP A 190 18.71 -9.39 -10.41
N ILE A 191 17.56 -10.09 -10.48
CA ILE A 191 16.72 -10.39 -9.31
C ILE A 191 17.53 -11.13 -8.24
N TRP A 192 18.33 -12.11 -8.66
CA TRP A 192 19.19 -12.86 -7.73
C TRP A 192 20.32 -12.00 -7.14
N ALA A 193 20.95 -11.15 -7.95
CA ALA A 193 22.00 -10.25 -7.50
C ALA A 193 21.53 -9.22 -6.46
N VAL A 194 20.30 -8.69 -6.61
CA VAL A 194 19.73 -7.65 -5.73
C VAL A 194 18.96 -8.24 -4.55
N GLY A 195 18.30 -9.38 -4.72
CA GLY A 195 17.41 -9.96 -3.70
C GLY A 195 18.14 -10.35 -2.41
N GLY A 196 19.35 -10.90 -2.50
CA GLY A 196 20.16 -11.27 -1.33
C GLY A 196 20.51 -10.05 -0.45
N PRO A 197 21.20 -9.03 -0.98
CA PRO A 197 21.50 -7.81 -0.23
C PRO A 197 20.25 -7.08 0.26
N GLY A 198 19.17 -7.03 -0.54
CA GLY A 198 17.92 -6.37 -0.16
C GLY A 198 17.26 -7.01 1.06
N SER A 199 17.19 -8.34 1.10
CA SER A 199 16.63 -9.07 2.25
C SER A 199 17.45 -8.87 3.53
N ARG A 200 18.79 -8.84 3.42
CA ARG A 200 19.69 -8.57 4.55
C ARG A 200 19.55 -7.14 5.05
N TYR A 201 19.38 -6.17 4.14
CA TYR A 201 19.12 -4.78 4.50
C TYR A 201 17.80 -4.64 5.25
N ARG A 202 16.74 -5.27 4.74
CA ARG A 202 15.44 -5.35 5.42
C ARG A 202 15.55 -5.94 6.81
N LYS A 203 16.24 -7.08 6.95
CA LYS A 203 16.43 -7.69 8.26
C LYS A 203 17.21 -6.76 9.21
N ALA A 204 18.33 -6.18 8.75
CA ALA A 204 19.14 -5.28 9.58
C ALA A 204 18.39 -4.01 9.99
N PHE A 205 17.55 -3.47 9.10
CA PHE A 205 16.65 -2.35 9.38
C PHE A 205 15.66 -2.72 10.49
N LYS A 206 14.96 -3.84 10.33
CA LYS A 206 13.97 -4.32 11.30
C LYS A 206 14.59 -4.67 12.66
N ASP A 207 15.81 -5.19 12.67
CA ASP A 207 16.51 -5.56 13.91
C ASP A 207 17.11 -4.34 14.64
N SER A 208 17.49 -3.27 13.93
CA SER A 208 18.26 -2.15 14.51
C SER A 208 17.45 -0.89 14.75
N LEU A 209 16.52 -0.54 13.84
CA LEU A 209 15.84 0.75 13.84
C LEU A 209 14.44 0.67 14.43
N ILE A 210 13.66 -0.35 14.07
CA ILE A 210 12.31 -0.53 14.61
C ILE A 210 12.31 -0.54 16.15
N PRO A 211 13.17 -1.30 16.85
CA PRO A 211 13.20 -1.27 18.31
C PRO A 211 13.53 0.10 18.90
N ARG A 212 14.40 0.90 18.24
CA ARG A 212 14.75 2.25 18.71
C ARG A 212 13.60 3.23 18.55
N LEU A 213 12.88 3.16 17.43
CA LEU A 213 11.69 3.97 17.20
C LEU A 213 10.57 3.58 18.17
N LEU A 214 10.39 2.29 18.44
CA LEU A 214 9.40 1.81 19.40
C LEU A 214 9.76 2.13 20.86
N ALA A 215 11.05 2.20 21.20
CA ALA A 215 11.49 2.56 22.55
C ALA A 215 11.01 3.97 22.97
N ALA A 216 10.78 4.88 22.01
CA ALA A 216 10.19 6.19 22.28
C ALA A 216 8.72 6.09 22.74
N HIS A 217 8.04 5.00 22.42
CA HIS A 217 6.62 4.80 22.69
C HIS A 217 6.35 3.83 23.86
N GLY A 218 7.35 3.11 24.38
CA GLY A 218 7.21 2.31 25.60
C GLY A 218 7.93 0.97 25.56
N GLU A 219 7.53 0.06 26.44
CA GLU A 219 8.10 -1.30 26.54
C GLU A 219 7.47 -2.21 25.49
N LEU A 220 7.83 -2.03 24.23
CA LEU A 220 7.34 -2.81 23.10
C LEU A 220 8.42 -3.76 22.57
N THR A 221 8.04 -5.02 22.38
CA THR A 221 8.90 -6.04 21.80
C THR A 221 8.48 -6.31 20.36
N HIS A 222 9.46 -6.35 19.46
CA HIS A 222 9.23 -6.69 18.06
C HIS A 222 9.25 -8.22 17.88
N SER A 223 8.28 -8.72 17.13
CA SER A 223 8.12 -10.12 16.75
C SER A 223 7.79 -10.21 15.27
N ILE A 224 8.33 -11.21 14.57
CA ILE A 224 8.13 -11.40 13.14
C ILE A 224 7.28 -12.65 12.94
N GLY A 225 6.21 -12.55 12.17
CA GLY A 225 5.35 -13.69 11.80
C GLY A 225 4.37 -14.16 12.87
N THR A 226 4.26 -13.46 14.01
CA THR A 226 3.31 -13.79 15.07
C THR A 226 1.89 -13.46 14.60
N LYS A 227 1.01 -14.47 14.57
CA LYS A 227 -0.37 -14.30 14.12
C LYS A 227 -1.26 -13.90 15.30
N PRO A 228 -1.97 -12.75 15.23
CA PRO A 228 -2.95 -12.38 16.25
C PRO A 228 -4.20 -13.26 16.15
N ASP A 229 -4.93 -13.39 17.25
CA ASP A 229 -6.23 -14.08 17.27
C ASP A 229 -7.33 -13.14 16.73
N LEU A 230 -7.72 -13.36 15.48
CA LEU A 230 -8.77 -12.58 14.83
C LEU A 230 -10.18 -13.12 15.10
N GLY A 231 -10.34 -14.19 15.88
CA GLY A 231 -11.61 -14.89 16.07
C GLY A 231 -12.72 -13.95 16.53
N ARG A 232 -12.42 -13.07 17.48
CA ARG A 232 -13.35 -12.06 17.99
C ARG A 232 -13.72 -11.00 16.95
N ALA A 233 -12.73 -10.49 16.22
CA ALA A 233 -12.94 -9.49 15.18
C ALA A 233 -13.78 -10.03 14.01
N VAL A 234 -13.62 -11.31 13.67
CA VAL A 234 -14.45 -11.99 12.65
C VAL A 234 -15.85 -12.27 13.18
N ALA A 235 -15.97 -12.82 14.39
CA ALA A 235 -17.25 -13.14 15.00
C ALA A 235 -18.13 -11.90 15.13
N LEU A 236 -17.56 -10.78 15.57
CA LEU A 236 -18.26 -9.52 15.73
C LEU A 236 -18.46 -8.76 14.41
N GLY A 237 -17.88 -9.24 13.31
CA GLY A 237 -18.07 -8.68 11.98
C GLY A 237 -17.22 -7.44 11.67
N LEU A 238 -16.20 -7.14 12.48
CA LEU A 238 -15.19 -6.13 12.18
C LEU A 238 -14.39 -6.52 10.93
N LEU A 239 -13.92 -7.77 10.92
CA LEU A 239 -13.21 -8.39 9.79
C LEU A 239 -14.10 -9.44 9.11
N PRO A 240 -13.97 -9.62 7.79
CA PRO A 240 -14.69 -10.68 7.08
C PRO A 240 -14.12 -12.06 7.40
N ALA A 241 -14.93 -13.10 7.26
CA ALA A 241 -14.48 -14.48 7.34
C ALA A 241 -13.44 -14.80 6.25
N TYR A 242 -12.40 -15.54 6.61
CA TYR A 242 -11.21 -15.74 5.79
C TYR A 242 -10.71 -17.19 5.80
N ASP A 243 -9.88 -17.55 4.81
CA ASP A 243 -9.28 -18.88 4.71
C ASP A 243 -7.79 -18.88 5.09
N LYS A 244 -7.11 -17.76 4.86
CA LYS A 244 -5.67 -17.60 5.12
C LYS A 244 -5.39 -16.30 5.85
N LEU A 245 -4.58 -16.41 6.90
CA LEU A 245 -3.97 -15.32 7.65
C LEU A 245 -2.46 -15.38 7.50
N ALA A 246 -1.88 -14.31 6.95
CA ALA A 246 -0.46 -14.01 7.00
C ALA A 246 -0.24 -12.83 7.95
N ALA A 247 0.84 -12.90 8.72
CA ALA A 247 1.30 -11.82 9.58
C ALA A 247 2.78 -11.60 9.26
N ASP A 248 3.17 -10.34 9.11
CA ASP A 248 4.54 -9.97 8.72
C ASP A 248 5.29 -9.45 9.94
N ASP A 249 5.05 -8.20 10.33
CA ASP A 249 5.65 -7.59 11.52
C ASP A 249 4.61 -7.44 12.65
N GLY A 250 5.04 -7.62 13.90
CA GLY A 250 4.19 -7.45 15.07
C GLY A 250 4.91 -6.89 16.28
N PHE A 251 4.25 -6.03 17.03
CA PHE A 251 4.75 -5.40 18.25
C PHE A 251 3.84 -5.78 19.41
N ALA A 252 4.39 -6.22 20.52
CA ALA A 252 3.62 -6.55 21.71
C ALA A 252 4.32 -6.04 22.97
N GLY A 253 3.55 -5.54 23.94
CA GLY A 253 4.12 -5.05 25.18
C GLY A 253 3.15 -4.19 25.99
N ARG A 254 3.69 -3.21 26.70
CA ARG A 254 2.89 -2.27 27.51
C ARG A 254 3.00 -0.84 26.97
N TYR A 255 1.84 -0.21 26.79
CA TYR A 255 1.71 1.20 26.42
C TYR A 255 0.80 1.89 27.44
N ARG A 256 1.30 2.94 28.11
CA ARG A 256 0.59 3.67 29.18
C ARG A 256 -0.08 2.73 30.20
N GLY A 257 0.68 1.73 30.65
CA GLY A 257 0.23 0.75 31.63
C GLY A 257 -0.75 -0.31 31.12
N ARG A 258 -1.10 -0.34 29.83
CA ARG A 258 -2.04 -1.29 29.22
C ARG A 258 -1.33 -2.22 28.24
N ALA A 259 -1.80 -3.46 28.14
CA ALA A 259 -1.27 -4.40 27.14
C ALA A 259 -1.66 -3.93 25.74
N ILE A 260 -0.69 -3.80 24.84
CA ILE A 260 -0.93 -3.45 23.44
C ILE A 260 -0.28 -4.49 22.54
N THR A 261 -0.98 -4.87 21.47
CA THR A 261 -0.45 -5.69 20.38
C THR A 261 -0.76 -4.99 19.06
N ILE A 262 0.24 -4.77 18.22
CA ILE A 262 0.11 -4.23 16.87
C ILE A 262 0.63 -5.30 15.93
N SER A 263 -0.07 -5.62 14.85
CA SER A 263 0.39 -6.64 13.90
C SER A 263 0.00 -6.24 12.48
N GLU A 264 0.96 -6.24 11.56
CA GLU A 264 0.67 -6.16 10.13
C GLU A 264 0.15 -7.51 9.66
N ILE A 265 -1.11 -7.52 9.22
CA ILE A 265 -1.80 -8.73 8.78
C ILE A 265 -2.31 -8.60 7.35
N THR A 266 -2.28 -9.72 6.65
CA THR A 266 -2.96 -9.90 5.37
C THR A 266 -3.93 -11.06 5.48
N VAL A 267 -5.20 -10.77 5.24
CA VAL A 267 -6.32 -11.69 5.33
C VAL A 267 -6.87 -11.95 3.93
N SER A 268 -6.97 -13.22 3.54
CA SER A 268 -7.41 -13.59 2.20
C SER A 268 -8.37 -14.77 2.15
N ARG A 269 -9.15 -14.83 1.08
CA ARG A 269 -10.10 -15.90 0.77
C ARG A 269 -9.77 -16.53 -0.58
N LYS A 270 -9.93 -17.85 -0.66
CA LYS A 270 -9.80 -18.58 -1.92
C LYS A 270 -11.06 -18.35 -2.77
N ALA A 271 -10.85 -17.88 -3.99
CA ALA A 271 -11.87 -17.74 -5.02
C ALA A 271 -11.51 -18.65 -6.20
N GLY A 272 -11.85 -19.93 -6.08
CA GLY A 272 -11.48 -20.97 -7.06
C GLY A 272 -9.96 -21.15 -7.16
N LYS A 273 -9.37 -20.83 -8.33
CA LYS A 273 -7.91 -20.85 -8.57
C LYS A 273 -7.22 -19.54 -8.17
N SER A 274 -7.98 -18.50 -7.84
CA SER A 274 -7.44 -17.20 -7.42
C SER A 274 -7.53 -17.03 -5.90
N THR A 275 -6.74 -16.12 -5.36
CA THR A 275 -6.82 -15.68 -3.96
C THR A 275 -7.21 -14.20 -3.95
N GLU A 276 -8.28 -13.88 -3.23
CA GLU A 276 -8.76 -12.51 -3.05
C GLU A 276 -8.31 -11.98 -1.69
N THR A 277 -7.69 -10.80 -1.68
CA THR A 277 -7.28 -10.11 -0.46
C THR A 277 -8.46 -9.33 0.11
N LEU A 278 -8.89 -9.69 1.32
CA LEU A 278 -10.04 -9.08 1.98
C LEU A 278 -9.66 -7.93 2.89
N PHE A 279 -8.49 -8.02 3.53
CA PHE A 279 -7.93 -6.98 4.38
C PHE A 279 -6.41 -7.07 4.35
N GLN A 280 -5.75 -5.92 4.30
CA GLN A 280 -4.30 -5.80 4.44
C GLN A 280 -3.97 -4.49 5.15
N GLY A 281 -3.21 -4.57 6.24
CA GLY A 281 -2.82 -3.39 7.03
C GLY A 281 -2.56 -3.73 8.49
N LEU A 282 -2.62 -2.73 9.36
CA LEU A 282 -2.33 -2.88 10.77
C LEU A 282 -3.56 -3.33 11.55
N TYR A 283 -3.36 -4.29 12.44
CA TYR A 283 -4.32 -4.76 13.42
C TYR A 283 -3.79 -4.45 14.81
N VAL A 284 -4.49 -3.60 15.54
CA VAL A 284 -4.07 -3.10 16.85
C VAL A 284 -5.09 -3.55 17.90
N GLU A 285 -4.61 -4.20 18.96
CA GLU A 285 -5.39 -4.57 20.14
C GLU A 285 -4.85 -3.87 21.38
N ILE A 286 -5.72 -3.25 22.16
CA ILE A 286 -5.40 -2.63 23.45
C ILE A 286 -6.28 -3.29 24.52
N GLY A 287 -5.65 -3.86 25.54
CA GLY A 287 -6.33 -4.40 26.71
C GLY A 287 -6.78 -3.30 27.67
N VAL A 288 -7.98 -3.43 28.21
CA VAL A 288 -8.53 -2.51 29.21
C VAL A 288 -8.77 -3.20 30.55
N SER A 289 -8.57 -2.47 31.65
CA SER A 289 -8.71 -2.99 33.02
C SER A 289 -10.18 -3.16 33.42
N THR A 290 -11.04 -2.23 33.01
CA THR A 290 -12.48 -2.27 33.27
C THR A 290 -13.26 -2.58 32.00
N PRO A 291 -14.00 -3.68 31.89
CA PRO A 291 -14.61 -4.07 30.63
C PRO A 291 -15.76 -3.13 30.20
N PHE A 292 -15.98 -3.00 28.89
CA PHE A 292 -17.15 -2.35 28.28
C PHE A 292 -18.42 -3.21 28.46
N ARG A 293 -19.58 -2.57 28.64
CA ARG A 293 -20.87 -3.25 28.91
C ARG A 293 -21.54 -3.65 27.60
N GLY A 294 -21.46 -2.77 26.62
CA GLY A 294 -21.87 -2.97 25.25
C GLY A 294 -20.70 -3.30 24.33
N THR A 295 -21.07 -3.71 23.12
CA THR A 295 -20.16 -3.83 21.98
C THR A 295 -20.48 -2.72 21.01
N THR A 296 -19.47 -1.95 20.61
CA THR A 296 -19.60 -0.88 19.62
C THR A 296 -18.66 -1.17 18.45
N ILE A 297 -19.17 -1.08 17.23
CA ILE A 297 -18.44 -1.32 15.99
C ILE A 297 -18.58 -0.09 15.10
N LEU A 298 -17.46 0.36 14.58
CA LEU A 298 -17.38 1.40 13.57
C LEU A 298 -16.80 0.81 12.29
N ARG A 299 -17.44 1.05 11.15
CA ARG A 299 -16.94 0.65 9.83
C ARG A 299 -17.16 1.75 8.81
N ASP A 300 -16.67 1.53 7.60
CA ASP A 300 -17.05 2.31 6.43
C ASP A 300 -18.58 2.37 6.25
N ARG A 301 -19.10 3.55 5.91
CA ARG A 301 -20.50 3.82 5.60
C ARG A 301 -21.10 2.88 4.58
N GLU A 302 -20.34 2.52 3.54
CA GLU A 302 -20.76 1.61 2.47
C GLU A 302 -20.56 0.12 2.84
N GLY A 303 -19.97 -0.14 4.02
CA GLY A 303 -19.69 -1.48 4.51
C GLY A 303 -20.96 -2.29 4.81
N ARG A 304 -20.83 -3.63 4.74
CA ARG A 304 -21.91 -4.54 5.13
C ARG A 304 -22.22 -4.38 6.61
N GLN A 305 -23.51 -4.30 6.94
CA GLN A 305 -23.99 -4.29 8.32
C GLN A 305 -23.42 -5.49 9.09
N PRO A 306 -22.85 -5.28 10.29
CA PRO A 306 -22.38 -6.38 11.12
C PRO A 306 -23.56 -7.30 11.49
N GLY A 307 -23.32 -8.61 11.53
CA GLY A 307 -24.23 -9.54 12.19
C GLY A 307 -24.26 -9.24 13.70
N ASN A 308 -25.08 -9.97 14.47
CA ASN A 308 -25.01 -10.02 15.95
C ASN A 308 -25.90 -9.05 16.74
N GLY A 309 -27.05 -8.63 16.20
CA GLY A 309 -28.05 -7.90 17.00
C GLY A 309 -27.65 -6.49 17.41
N LEU A 310 -26.58 -5.94 16.81
CA LEU A 310 -26.17 -4.55 17.01
C LEU A 310 -27.14 -3.60 16.29
N GLN A 311 -27.51 -2.53 16.97
CA GLN A 311 -28.38 -1.50 16.43
C GLN A 311 -27.56 -0.36 15.85
N ARG A 312 -28.08 0.26 14.79
CA ARG A 312 -27.44 1.44 14.19
C ARG A 312 -27.43 2.57 15.21
N LEU A 313 -26.25 3.10 15.51
CA LEU A 313 -26.08 4.31 16.31
C LEU A 313 -25.87 5.49 15.37
N ARG A 314 -26.74 6.50 15.45
CA ARG A 314 -26.57 7.77 14.74
C ARG A 314 -25.89 8.78 15.65
N LEU A 315 -24.80 9.35 15.15
CA LEU A 315 -24.04 10.41 15.81
C LEU A 315 -24.47 11.78 15.28
N GLU A 316 -24.12 12.82 16.03
CA GLU A 316 -24.50 14.22 15.73
C GLU A 316 -23.61 14.87 14.66
N ASP A 317 -22.40 14.34 14.46
CA ASP A 317 -21.44 14.83 13.47
C ASP A 317 -21.79 14.34 12.05
N PRO A 318 -22.23 15.23 11.14
CA PRO A 318 -22.63 14.85 9.79
C PRO A 318 -21.45 14.37 8.94
N VAL A 319 -20.25 14.94 9.12
CA VAL A 319 -19.05 14.56 8.36
C VAL A 319 -18.64 13.15 8.75
N PHE A 320 -18.70 12.84 10.04
CA PHE A 320 -18.41 11.51 10.54
C PHE A 320 -19.41 10.47 10.01
N GLU A 321 -20.71 10.77 9.98
CA GLU A 321 -21.74 9.85 9.45
C GLU A 321 -21.70 9.65 7.92
N GLU A 322 -21.03 10.54 7.17
CA GLU A 322 -20.78 10.35 5.74
C GLU A 322 -19.71 9.29 5.47
N ILE A 323 -18.65 9.27 6.27
CA ILE A 323 -17.53 8.33 6.12
C ILE A 323 -17.80 7.02 6.86
N TYR A 324 -18.39 7.13 8.05
CA TYR A 324 -18.49 6.04 8.98
C TYR A 324 -19.91 5.57 9.27
N ALA A 325 -19.92 4.33 9.70
CA ALA A 325 -21.06 3.63 10.12
C ALA A 325 -20.87 3.01 11.50
N THR A 326 -21.64 3.48 12.47
CA THR A 326 -21.57 3.01 13.86
C THR A 326 -22.73 2.07 14.19
N TRP A 327 -22.42 0.95 14.84
CA TRP A 327 -23.39 0.03 15.40
C TRP A 327 -23.03 -0.27 16.85
N SER A 328 -24.01 -0.35 17.73
CA SER A 328 -23.78 -0.65 19.14
C SER A 328 -24.87 -1.56 19.70
N SER A 329 -24.53 -2.38 20.69
CA SER A 329 -25.51 -3.09 21.52
C SER A 329 -26.08 -2.19 22.63
N ASP A 330 -25.37 -1.13 23.00
CA ASP A 330 -25.78 -0.12 23.97
C ASP A 330 -25.61 1.27 23.35
N GLN A 331 -26.72 1.98 23.12
CA GLN A 331 -26.70 3.29 22.49
C GLN A 331 -26.09 4.39 23.38
N VAL A 332 -26.19 4.24 24.70
CA VAL A 332 -25.66 5.23 25.65
C VAL A 332 -24.15 5.07 25.74
N GLU A 333 -23.67 3.83 25.96
CA GLU A 333 -22.23 3.57 26.04
C GLU A 333 -21.54 3.83 24.69
N GLY A 334 -22.17 3.47 23.56
CA GLY A 334 -21.61 3.73 22.23
C GLY A 334 -21.37 5.22 21.93
N ARG A 335 -22.24 6.11 22.44
CA ARG A 335 -22.04 7.58 22.33
C ARG A 335 -20.97 8.08 23.28
N ALA A 336 -20.94 7.56 24.51
CA ALA A 336 -19.94 7.95 25.49
C ALA A 336 -18.52 7.61 25.03
N VAL A 337 -18.36 6.51 24.30
CA VAL A 337 -17.07 6.08 23.77
C VAL A 337 -16.66 6.89 22.53
N LEU A 338 -17.59 7.22 21.63
CA LEU A 338 -17.27 8.03 20.45
C LEU A 338 -17.25 9.52 20.80
N THR A 339 -16.34 9.88 21.71
CA THR A 339 -16.09 11.27 22.10
C THR A 339 -15.63 12.10 20.88
N PRO A 340 -15.84 13.43 20.89
CA PRO A 340 -15.36 14.31 19.82
C PRO A 340 -13.87 14.12 19.50
N ALA A 341 -13.03 13.94 20.52
CA ALA A 341 -11.60 13.71 20.34
C ALA A 341 -11.30 12.39 19.59
N VAL A 342 -12.03 11.31 19.89
CA VAL A 342 -11.86 10.02 19.17
C VAL A 342 -12.33 10.17 17.72
N MET A 343 -13.48 10.80 17.49
CA MET A 343 -14.00 11.02 16.13
C MET A 343 -13.04 11.86 15.29
N GLU A 344 -12.50 12.94 15.84
CA GLU A 344 -11.50 13.79 15.17
C GLU A 344 -10.25 12.99 14.79
N ARG A 345 -9.72 12.16 15.69
CA ARG A 345 -8.53 11.33 15.40
C ARG A 345 -8.79 10.30 14.30
N LEU A 346 -10.00 9.73 14.25
CA LEU A 346 -10.40 8.81 13.19
C LEU A 346 -10.51 9.54 11.84
N LEU A 347 -11.08 10.75 11.82
CA LEU A 347 -11.17 11.57 10.61
C LEU A 347 -9.78 12.00 10.10
N VAL A 348 -8.87 12.41 10.99
CA VAL A 348 -7.48 12.70 10.64
C VAL A 348 -6.79 11.47 10.06
N MET A 349 -7.05 10.28 10.57
CA MET A 349 -6.47 9.06 10.02
C MET A 349 -7.11 8.63 8.69
N ALA A 350 -8.37 9.00 8.47
CA ALA A 350 -9.11 8.77 7.23
C ALA A 350 -8.73 9.75 6.09
N ASP A 351 -7.85 10.71 6.35
CA ASP A 351 -7.38 11.71 5.37
C ASP A 351 -6.64 11.10 4.16
N GLY A 352 -6.30 9.81 4.23
CA GLY A 352 -5.72 9.06 3.13
C GLY A 352 -4.23 9.31 2.92
N GLN A 353 -3.51 9.88 3.89
CA GLN A 353 -2.05 10.05 3.79
C GLN A 353 -1.32 8.71 3.90
N SER A 354 -1.76 7.83 4.82
CA SER A 354 -1.10 6.54 5.09
C SER A 354 -2.06 5.36 5.15
N PHE A 355 -3.28 5.58 5.66
CA PHE A 355 -4.28 4.54 5.87
C PHE A 355 -5.60 4.90 5.19
N LEU A 356 -6.37 3.86 4.85
CA LEU A 356 -7.78 3.99 4.54
C LEU A 356 -8.59 4.19 5.84
N PRO A 357 -9.87 4.60 5.76
CA PRO A 357 -10.69 4.83 6.94
C PRO A 357 -10.61 3.67 7.95
N PRO A 358 -10.16 3.91 9.20
CA PRO A 358 -10.02 2.88 10.22
C PRO A 358 -11.33 2.15 10.54
N LEU A 359 -11.24 0.83 10.67
CA LEU A 359 -12.29 -0.01 11.23
C LEU A 359 -12.05 -0.17 12.72
N PHE A 360 -13.13 -0.19 13.51
CA PHE A 360 -12.98 -0.19 14.95
C PHE A 360 -14.03 -1.04 15.68
N LEU A 361 -13.58 -1.72 16.74
CA LEU A 361 -14.37 -2.62 17.57
C LEU A 361 -14.00 -2.42 19.03
N ILE A 362 -15.02 -2.19 19.84
CA ILE A 362 -14.93 -2.19 21.30
C ILE A 362 -15.89 -3.21 21.85
N GLY A 363 -15.43 -3.96 22.85
CA GLY A 363 -16.32 -4.63 23.77
C GLY A 363 -15.52 -5.35 24.84
N GLY A 364 -16.16 -5.70 25.95
CA GLY A 364 -15.51 -6.47 27.01
C GLY A 364 -14.17 -5.86 27.43
N ASP A 365 -13.12 -6.66 27.48
CA ASP A 365 -11.78 -6.32 27.95
C ASP A 365 -10.82 -5.77 26.87
N ARG A 366 -11.28 -5.51 25.63
CA ARG A 366 -10.41 -5.09 24.53
C ARG A 366 -10.99 -3.99 23.65
N MET A 367 -10.09 -3.13 23.18
CA MET A 367 -10.31 -2.20 22.07
C MET A 367 -9.47 -2.65 20.88
N VAL A 368 -10.10 -2.78 19.71
CA VAL A 368 -9.48 -3.36 18.51
C VAL A 368 -9.64 -2.40 17.33
N PHE A 369 -8.56 -2.13 16.63
CA PHE A 369 -8.50 -1.25 15.46
C PHE A 369 -7.91 -2.02 14.28
N ALA A 370 -8.52 -1.87 13.12
CA ALA A 370 -7.98 -2.38 11.87
C ALA A 370 -7.79 -1.21 10.90
N LEU A 371 -6.53 -0.92 10.59
CA LEU A 371 -6.07 0.20 9.77
C LEU A 371 -5.68 -0.35 8.39
N PRO A 372 -6.55 -0.25 7.37
CA PRO A 372 -6.24 -0.79 6.05
C PRO A 372 -5.16 0.07 5.39
N ALA A 373 -4.14 -0.56 4.82
CA ALA A 373 -3.04 0.13 4.17
C ALA A 373 -3.42 0.60 2.76
N ILE A 374 -2.95 1.78 2.36
CA ILE A 374 -3.10 2.27 0.97
C ILE A 374 -2.17 1.51 0.03
N VAL A 375 -0.93 1.28 0.47
CA VAL A 375 0.09 0.54 -0.28
C VAL A 375 0.36 -0.80 0.42
N PRO A 376 -0.03 -1.92 -0.21
CA PRO A 376 0.28 -3.28 0.26
C PRO A 376 1.76 -3.49 0.58
N GLY A 377 2.09 -3.94 1.80
CA GLY A 377 3.42 -4.41 2.17
C GLY A 377 4.51 -3.34 2.21
N ALA A 378 4.13 -2.07 2.39
CA ALA A 378 5.06 -0.95 2.58
C ALA A 378 5.18 -0.51 4.05
N LEU A 379 4.31 -1.01 4.93
CA LEU A 379 4.34 -0.68 6.34
C LEU A 379 5.60 -1.31 6.96
N PHE A 380 6.38 -0.50 7.67
CA PHE A 380 7.62 -0.93 8.34
C PHE A 380 8.71 -1.55 7.43
N GLU A 381 8.62 -1.34 6.12
CA GLU A 381 9.63 -1.77 5.17
C GLU A 381 10.63 -0.65 4.86
N PRO A 382 11.93 -0.98 4.74
CA PRO A 382 12.93 0.04 4.50
C PRO A 382 12.88 0.56 3.05
N PRO A 383 13.57 1.67 2.77
CA PRO A 383 13.85 2.13 1.42
C PRO A 383 14.36 1.03 0.49
N GLY A 384 14.20 1.21 -0.81
CA GLY A 384 15.02 0.45 -1.75
C GLY A 384 16.51 0.71 -1.49
N LEU A 385 17.37 -0.28 -1.72
CA LEU A 385 18.82 -0.12 -1.54
C LEU A 385 19.41 1.09 -2.31
N GLU A 386 18.78 1.45 -3.43
CA GLU A 386 19.25 2.49 -4.34
C GLU A 386 18.37 3.77 -4.32
N THR A 387 17.31 3.83 -3.51
CA THR A 387 16.48 5.04 -3.40
C THR A 387 17.19 6.09 -2.54
N HIS A 388 17.29 7.31 -3.05
CA HIS A 388 18.08 8.41 -2.45
C HIS A 388 17.26 9.24 -1.44
N VAL A 389 16.33 8.61 -0.73
CA VAL A 389 15.26 9.31 0.00
C VAL A 389 15.05 8.70 1.39
N ALA A 390 16.14 8.23 2.00
CA ALA A 390 16.18 7.53 3.28
C ALA A 390 15.47 8.30 4.40
N ALA A 391 15.79 9.58 4.58
CA ALA A 391 15.21 10.35 5.67
C ALA A 391 13.75 10.72 5.48
N GLN A 392 13.28 10.95 4.24
CA GLN A 392 11.86 11.20 4.02
C GLN A 392 11.03 9.94 4.32
N GLN A 393 11.56 8.74 4.02
CA GLN A 393 10.90 7.49 4.36
C GLN A 393 10.97 7.17 5.87
N LEU A 394 12.07 7.52 6.54
CA LEU A 394 12.14 7.42 8.00
C LEU A 394 11.14 8.37 8.65
N ALA A 395 11.05 9.61 8.16
CA ALA A 395 10.08 10.60 8.63
C ALA A 395 8.64 10.17 8.37
N SER A 396 8.35 9.54 7.22
CA SER A 396 7.02 8.99 6.97
C SER A 396 6.68 7.84 7.91
N LEU A 397 7.64 6.96 8.19
CA LEU A 397 7.47 5.82 9.10
C LEU A 397 7.30 6.28 10.56
N GLU A 398 8.04 7.30 10.99
CA GLU A 398 7.84 7.96 12.28
C GLU A 398 6.46 8.63 12.35
N ALA A 399 6.04 9.34 11.30
CA ALA A 399 4.72 9.94 11.23
C ALA A 399 3.60 8.88 11.28
N ASP A 400 3.82 7.71 10.69
CA ASP A 400 2.89 6.58 10.77
C ASP A 400 2.79 6.02 12.19
N PHE A 401 3.93 5.80 12.86
CA PHE A 401 3.93 5.43 14.28
C PHE A 401 3.23 6.47 15.14
N ALA A 402 3.56 7.75 14.98
CA ALA A 402 2.95 8.84 15.73
C ALA A 402 1.44 8.89 15.55
N ARG A 403 0.93 8.64 14.33
CA ARG A 403 -0.52 8.54 14.06
C ARG A 403 -1.18 7.36 14.76
N VAL A 404 -0.56 6.17 14.71
CA VAL A 404 -1.09 4.97 15.37
C VAL A 404 -1.11 5.15 16.89
N PHE A 405 -0.05 5.68 17.49
CA PHE A 405 0.02 5.92 18.94
C PHE A 405 -0.86 7.07 19.39
N ALA A 406 -1.01 8.14 18.60
CA ALA A 406 -1.96 9.22 18.91
C ALA A 406 -3.42 8.71 18.92
N LEU A 407 -3.77 7.77 18.05
CA LEU A 407 -5.07 7.09 18.11
C LEU A 407 -5.16 6.22 19.37
N ALA A 408 -4.12 5.44 19.69
CA ALA A 408 -4.08 4.65 20.92
C ALA A 408 -4.24 5.52 22.18
N ASP A 409 -3.64 6.71 22.21
CA ASP A 409 -3.76 7.67 23.31
C ASP A 409 -5.18 8.18 23.48
N ALA A 410 -5.79 8.68 22.40
CA ALA A 410 -7.17 9.17 22.44
C ALA A 410 -8.15 8.08 22.93
N MET A 411 -7.86 6.83 22.58
CA MET A 411 -8.64 5.66 22.96
C MET A 411 -8.45 5.27 24.43
N ILE A 412 -7.23 5.34 24.94
CA ILE A 412 -6.93 5.13 26.34
C ILE A 412 -7.56 6.24 27.20
N ASP A 413 -7.45 7.49 26.77
CA ASP A 413 -8.01 8.64 27.47
C ASP A 413 -9.54 8.58 27.50
N MET A 414 -10.16 8.21 26.37
CA MET A 414 -11.58 7.92 26.30
C MET A 414 -11.98 6.81 27.27
N HIS A 415 -11.24 5.71 27.31
CA HIS A 415 -11.57 4.60 28.19
C HIS A 415 -11.55 5.03 29.66
N VAL A 416 -10.54 5.80 30.06
CA VAL A 416 -10.45 6.39 31.41
C VAL A 416 -11.63 7.33 31.66
N ALA A 417 -11.99 8.21 30.73
CA ALA A 417 -13.12 9.12 30.89
C ALA A 417 -14.47 8.39 31.06
N VAL A 418 -14.69 7.30 30.30
CA VAL A 418 -15.95 6.54 30.31
C VAL A 418 -16.06 5.60 31.51
N ARG A 419 -14.92 5.10 32.03
CA ARG A 419 -14.92 4.05 33.07
C ARG A 419 -14.29 4.42 34.40
N ALA A 420 -13.38 5.37 34.42
CA ALA A 420 -12.55 5.66 35.59
C ALA A 420 -12.39 7.18 35.80
N PRO A 421 -13.42 7.89 36.28
CA PRO A 421 -13.29 9.29 36.67
C PRO A 421 -12.26 9.57 37.80
N HIS A 422 -11.65 8.53 38.42
CA HIS A 422 -10.71 8.68 39.55
C HIS A 422 -9.36 7.95 39.40
N GLU A 423 -9.00 7.40 38.25
CA GLU A 423 -7.67 6.81 38.06
C GLU A 423 -6.69 7.91 37.60
N ALA A 424 -5.96 8.50 38.54
CA ALA A 424 -4.96 9.54 38.25
C ALA A 424 -3.88 8.97 37.31
N LEU A 425 -3.83 9.50 36.08
CA LEU A 425 -2.79 9.16 35.11
C LEU A 425 -1.44 9.75 35.53
N PRO A 426 -0.33 9.01 35.41
CA PRO A 426 0.98 9.62 35.25
C PRO A 426 0.95 10.51 33.99
N PRO A 427 1.66 11.65 33.99
CA PRO A 427 1.68 12.54 32.84
C PRO A 427 2.16 11.81 31.58
N PRO A 428 1.65 12.17 30.39
CA PRO A 428 2.13 11.61 29.14
C PRO A 428 3.66 11.80 29.03
N PRO A 429 4.39 10.83 28.44
CA PRO A 429 5.80 11.03 28.18
C PRO A 429 5.97 12.32 27.35
N PRO A 430 6.95 13.18 27.66
CA PRO A 430 7.15 14.40 26.90
C PRO A 430 7.40 14.04 25.45
N HIS A 431 6.57 14.54 24.53
CA HIS A 431 6.97 14.64 23.14
C HIS A 431 8.33 15.33 23.09
N PRO A 432 9.27 14.90 22.22
CA PRO A 432 10.54 15.60 22.06
C PRO A 432 10.23 17.05 21.75
N ALA A 433 10.47 17.92 22.74
CA ALA A 433 10.31 19.34 22.60
C ALA A 433 11.19 19.75 21.42
N ARG A 434 10.60 20.40 20.42
CA ARG A 434 11.38 21.17 19.45
C ARG A 434 12.22 22.14 20.26
N SER A 435 13.51 21.84 20.39
CA SER A 435 14.48 22.73 21.00
C SER A 435 14.42 24.07 20.26
N PRO A 436 14.31 25.21 20.96
CA PRO A 436 14.43 26.50 20.31
C PRO A 436 15.83 26.59 19.70
N LEU A 437 15.86 26.90 18.41
CA LEU A 437 17.06 27.13 17.62
C LEU A 437 18.02 28.08 18.33
N PRO A 438 19.33 27.77 18.40
CA PRO A 438 20.35 28.79 18.61
C PRO A 438 20.55 29.66 17.36
#